data_AF-A0A6N6MSB1-F1
#
_entry.id   AF-A0A6N6MSB1-F1
#
_cell.length_a   1.000
_cell.length_b   1.000
_cell.length_c   1.000
_cell.angle_alpha   90.00
_cell.angle_beta   90.00
_cell.angle_gamma   90.00
#
_symmetry.space_group_name_H-M   'P 1'
#
loop_
_entity.id
_entity.type
_entity.pdbx_description
1 polymer ?
#
loop_
_entity_poly.entity_id
_entity_poly.type
_entity_poly.pdbx_seq_one_letter_code
_entity_poly.pdbx_strand_id
1 'polypeptide(L)' 'MLEQALKHLRYAMILRDCAGASRDPAARQLFMTMASLHETRGRRLLRRVRPRAEAKAPPPDRPWHSGRSARR' A
#
# COMPACT_ATOMS: atom_id res chain seq x y z
N MET A 1 -7.53 -0.04 -12.48
CA MET A 1 -6.34 0.33 -11.66
C MET A 1 -5.99 -0.73 -10.62
N LEU A 2 -6.96 -1.21 -9.82
CA LEU A 2 -6.73 -2.27 -8.83
C LEU A 2 -6.28 -3.59 -9.46
N GLU A 3 -6.99 -4.08 -10.47
CA GLU A 3 -6.63 -5.31 -11.19
C GLU A 3 -5.22 -5.27 -11.77
N GLN A 4 -4.84 -4.14 -12.37
CA GLN A 4 -3.48 -3.94 -12.87
C GLN A 4 -2.44 -3.97 -11.74
N ALA A 5 -2.76 -3.42 -10.56
CA ALA A 5 -1.88 -3.48 -9.40
C ALA A 5 -1.67 -4.93 -8.94
N LEU A 6 -2.75 -5.71 -8.84
CA LEU A 6 -2.70 -7.13 -8.48
C LEU A 6 -1.92 -7.95 -9.51
N LYS A 7 -2.07 -7.66 -10.79
CA LYS A 7 -1.29 -8.30 -11.87
C LYS A 7 0.21 -8.07 -11.69
N HIS A 8 0.64 -6.86 -11.36
CA HIS A 8 2.04 -6.57 -11.06
C HIS A 8 2.54 -7.34 -9.83
N LEU A 9 1.76 -7.40 -8.75
CA LEU A 9 2.16 -8.16 -7.55
C LEU A 9 2.25 -9.68 -7.82
N ARG A 10 1.33 -10.22 -8.63
CA ARG A 10 1.38 -11.62 -9.06
C ARG A 10 2.65 -11.93 -9.86
N TYR A 11 3.03 -11.07 -10.80
CA TYR A 11 4.28 -11.24 -11.53
C TYR A 11 5.50 -11.17 -10.61
N ALA A 12 5.51 -10.28 -9.62
CA ALA A 12 6.60 -10.21 -8.65
C ALA A 12 6.76 -11.52 -7.86
N MET A 13 5.66 -12.17 -7.46
CA MET A 13 5.71 -13.48 -6.79
C MET A 13 6.26 -14.58 -7.70
N ILE A 14 5.72 -14.71 -8.92
CA ILE A 14 6.18 -15.72 -9.89
C ILE A 14 7.69 -15.57 -10.16
N LEU A 15 8.18 -14.34 -10.32
CA LEU A 15 9.60 -14.08 -10.57
C LEU A 15 10.48 -14.46 -9.36
N ARG A 16 10.01 -14.27 -8.12
CA ARG A 16 10.73 -14.75 -6.92
C ARG A 16 10.79 -16.27 -6.88
N ASP A 17 9.72 -16.96 -7.27
CA ASP A 17 9.71 -18.42 -7.36
C ASP A 17 10.71 -18.91 -8.43
N CYS A 18 10.74 -18.26 -9.59
CA CYS A 18 11.75 -18.53 -10.63
C CYS A 18 13.18 -18.28 -10.14
N ALA A 19 13.40 -17.23 -9.34
CA ALA A 19 14.69 -16.98 -8.71
C ALA A 19 15.08 -18.08 -7.71
N GLY A 20 14.14 -18.54 -6.88
CA GLY A 20 14.37 -19.64 -5.95
C GLY A 20 14.70 -20.97 -6.63
N ALA A 21 14.10 -21.23 -7.80
CA ALA A 21 14.33 -22.45 -8.57
C ALA A 21 15.60 -22.41 -9.44
N SER A 22 16.15 -21.23 -9.73
CA SER A 22 17.28 -21.11 -10.65
C SER A 22 18.63 -21.43 -10.01
N ARG A 23 19.41 -22.29 -10.67
CA ARG A 23 20.80 -22.60 -10.28
C ARG A 23 21.80 -21.56 -10.79
N ASP A 24 21.47 -20.83 -11.84
CA ASP A 24 22.32 -19.78 -12.42
C ASP A 24 22.23 -18.47 -11.60
N PRO A 25 23.36 -17.98 -11.03
CA PRO A 25 23.40 -16.71 -10.31
C PRO A 25 22.92 -15.51 -11.14
N ALA A 26 23.22 -15.45 -12.44
CA ALA A 26 22.84 -14.33 -13.29
C ALA A 26 21.32 -14.29 -13.51
N ALA A 27 20.72 -15.45 -13.85
CA ALA A 27 19.27 -15.58 -13.95
C ALA A 27 18.57 -15.25 -12.61
N ARG A 28 19.10 -15.70 -11.47
CA ARG A 28 18.54 -15.34 -10.15
C ARG A 28 18.51 -13.82 -9.94
N GLN A 29 19.61 -13.14 -10.24
CA GLN A 29 19.71 -11.70 -10.10
C GLN A 29 18.73 -10.97 -11.02
N LEU A 30 18.59 -11.42 -12.26
CA LEU A 30 17.65 -10.86 -13.22
C LEU A 30 16.20 -10.99 -12.72
N PHE A 31 15.80 -12.19 -12.29
CA PHE A 31 14.45 -12.43 -11.78
C PHE A 31 14.13 -11.58 -10.56
N MET A 32 15.06 -11.47 -9.60
CA MET A 32 14.88 -10.62 -8.41
C MET A 32 14.76 -9.14 -8.78
N THR A 33 15.54 -8.68 -9.75
CA THR A 33 15.47 -7.30 -10.26
C THR A 33 14.10 -7.01 -10.88
N MET A 34 13.63 -7.91 -11.75
CA MET A 34 12.31 -7.80 -12.36
C MET A 34 11.18 -7.87 -11.32
N ALA A 35 11.30 -8.75 -10.32
CA ALA A 35 10.33 -8.86 -9.24
C ALA A 35 10.20 -7.55 -8.47
N SER A 36 11.32 -6.89 -8.14
CA SER A 36 11.36 -5.59 -7.47
C SER A 36 10.66 -4.49 -8.28
N LEU A 37 10.89 -4.44 -9.60
CA LEU A 37 10.22 -3.49 -10.49
C LEU A 37 8.70 -3.69 -10.49
N HIS A 38 8.26 -4.93 -10.58
CA HIS A 38 6.85 -5.29 -10.54
C HIS A 38 6.21 -4.97 -9.18
N GLU A 39 6.87 -5.30 -8.07
CA GLU A 39 6.38 -4.96 -6.73
C GLU A 39 6.23 -3.44 -6.55
N THR A 40 7.23 -2.66 -6.97
CA THR A 40 7.21 -1.20 -6.88
C THR A 40 6.04 -0.61 -7.67
N ARG A 41 5.81 -1.09 -8.90
CA ARG A 41 4.69 -0.66 -9.74
C ARG A 41 3.34 -1.04 -9.11
N GLY A 42 3.20 -2.27 -8.62
CA GLY A 42 1.99 -2.74 -7.94
C GLY A 42 1.65 -1.90 -6.71
N ARG A 43 2.63 -1.67 -5.82
CA ARG A 43 2.46 -0.85 -4.62
C ARG A 43 2.11 0.61 -4.96
N ARG A 44 2.72 1.18 -6.01
CA ARG A 44 2.40 2.54 -6.47
C ARG A 44 0.96 2.65 -6.96
N LEU A 45 0.48 1.66 -7.70
CA LEU A 45 -0.92 1.61 -8.16
C LEU A 45 -1.89 1.42 -6.98
N LEU A 46 -1.57 0.55 -6.02
CA LEU A 46 -2.38 0.39 -4.81
C LEU A 46 -2.50 1.69 -4.01
N ARG A 47 -1.41 2.45 -3.86
CA ARG A 47 -1.44 3.77 -3.20
C ARG A 47 -2.34 4.78 -3.90
N ARG A 48 -2.52 4.66 -5.22
CA ARG A 48 -3.44 5.51 -6.00
C ARG A 48 -4.89 5.06 -5.90
N VAL A 49 -5.13 3.77 -5.70
CA VAL A 49 -6.47 3.19 -5.54
C VAL A 49 -6.98 3.36 -4.12
N ARG A 50 -6.10 3.28 -3.12
CA ARG A 50 -6.46 3.51 -1.71
C ARG A 50 -6.94 4.96 -1.61
N PRO A 51 -8.25 5.21 -1.43
CA PRO A 51 -8.73 6.57 -1.30
C PRO A 51 -8.08 7.19 -0.08
N ARG A 52 -8.05 8.52 -0.07
CA ARG A 52 -7.75 9.42 1.03
C ARG A 52 -8.73 9.18 2.21
N ALA A 53 -8.81 7.96 2.73
CA ALA A 53 -9.71 7.54 3.80
C ALA A 53 -9.23 8.04 5.18
N GLU A 54 -7.99 8.55 5.26
CA GLU A 54 -7.41 9.03 6.52
C GLU A 54 -7.41 10.56 6.66
N ALA A 55 -7.85 11.34 5.66
CA ALA A 55 -7.81 12.81 5.75
C ALA A 55 -9.11 13.47 6.23
N LYS A 56 -10.11 12.70 6.69
CA LYS A 56 -11.35 13.28 7.24
C LYS A 56 -11.92 12.42 8.36
N ALA A 57 -11.20 12.30 9.46
CA ALA A 57 -11.85 12.24 10.76
C ALA A 57 -11.90 13.69 11.29
N PRO A 58 -13.04 14.41 11.19
CA PRO A 58 -13.21 15.58 12.04
C PRO A 58 -13.19 15.09 13.50
N PRO A 59 -12.48 15.76 14.43
CA PRO A 59 -12.51 15.35 15.83
C PRO A 59 -13.96 15.44 16.33
N PRO A 60 -14.58 14.34 16.79
CA PRO A 60 -15.88 14.44 17.43
C PRO A 60 -15.67 14.93 18.88
N ASP A 61 -16.50 15.91 19.23
CA ASP A 61 -16.82 16.39 20.57
C ASP A 61 -15.75 17.16 21.33
N ARG A 62 -15.65 18.47 21.03
CA ARG A 62 -15.54 19.44 22.13
C ARG A 62 -16.96 19.64 22.68
N PRO A 63 -17.23 19.31 23.97
CA PRO A 63 -18.51 19.63 24.56
C PRO A 63 -18.67 21.15 24.56
N TRP A 64 -19.74 21.63 23.93
CA TRP A 64 -20.21 22.99 24.09
C TRP A 64 -20.59 23.16 25.56
N HIS A 65 -19.76 23.87 26.35
CA HIS A 65 -20.11 24.24 27.71
C HIS A 65 -21.19 25.33 27.67
N SER A 66 -22.44 24.91 27.46
CA SER A 66 -23.62 25.68 27.85
C SER A 66 -24.07 25.20 29.22
N GLY A 67 -23.78 25.98 30.26
CA GLY A 67 -24.17 25.70 31.64
C GLY A 67 -23.58 26.76 32.58
N ARG A 68 -24.14 27.97 32.66
CA ARG A 68 -25.32 28.38 33.45
C ARG A 68 -24.98 28.60 34.94
N SER A 69 -25.30 29.81 35.41
CA SER A 69 -25.73 30.16 36.78
C SER A 69 -24.69 30.54 37.85
N ALA A 70 -24.67 31.85 38.14
CA ALA A 70 -24.91 32.49 39.45
C ALA A 70 -23.95 32.31 40.65
N ARG A 71 -23.84 33.44 41.38
CA ARG A 71 -23.28 33.70 42.74
C ARG A 71 -21.77 34.01 42.71
N ARG A 72 -21.27 35.14 43.21
CA ARG A 72 -21.73 36.14 44.21
C ARG A 72 -21.25 37.53 43.81
#